data_AF-A0A316QLA4-F1
#
_entry.id   AF-A0A316QLA4-F1
#
_cell.length_a   1.000
_cell.length_b   1.000
_cell.length_c   1.000
_cell.angle_alpha   90.00
_cell.angle_beta   90.00
_cell.angle_gamma   90.00
#
_symmetry.space_group_name_H-M   'P 1'
#
loop_
_entity.id
_entity.type
_entity.pdbx_description
1 polymer ?
#
loop_
_entity_poly.entity_id
_entity_poly.type
_entity_poly.pdbx_seq_one_letter_code
_entity_poly.pdbx_strand_id
1 'polypeptide(L)'
;MTRQEIMKDLREIRYYYSRKKGFDELKNEIESNIIAEKVQRYNDAVKRAPIRIYDVYVELYIRNNTQESLADEWRYSTQTIKRLNGKLYDYLQANLR
;
A
#
# COMPACT_ATOMS: atom_id res chain seq x y z
N MET A 1 -2.09 5.70 14.71
CA MET A 1 -3.21 4.92 14.11
C MET A 1 -3.27 3.48 14.64
N THR A 2 -4.44 2.84 14.62
CA THR A 2 -4.63 1.41 14.94
C THR A 2 -4.32 0.51 13.73
N ARG A 3 -4.01 -0.78 13.98
CA ARG A 3 -3.78 -1.77 12.92
C ARG A 3 -4.98 -1.92 11.98
N GLN A 4 -6.20 -1.86 12.52
CA GLN A 4 -7.43 -1.97 11.74
C GLN A 4 -7.61 -0.79 10.79
N GLU A 5 -7.33 0.44 11.25
CA GLU A 5 -7.35 1.64 10.41
C GLU A 5 -6.31 1.55 9.30
N ILE A 6 -5.09 1.09 9.62
CA ILE A 6 -4.03 0.89 8.61
C ILE A 6 -4.46 -0.11 7.54
N MET A 7 -5.04 -1.25 7.94
CA MET A 7 -5.54 -2.25 7.00
C MET A 7 -6.66 -1.70 6.11
N LYS A 8 -7.56 -0.88 6.66
CA LYS A 8 -8.62 -0.21 5.90
C LYS A 8 -8.02 0.77 4.89
N ASP A 9 -7.14 1.67 5.34
CA ASP A 9 -6.49 2.67 4.50
C ASP A 9 -5.68 2.03 3.36
N LEU A 10 -4.94 0.95 3.65
CA LEU A 10 -4.19 0.23 2.62
C LEU A 10 -5.10 -0.43 1.56
N ARG A 11 -6.31 -0.88 1.92
CA ARG A 11 -7.28 -1.39 0.92
C ARG A 11 -7.78 -0.27 0.01
N GLU A 12 -8.03 0.91 0.56
CA GLU A 12 -8.44 2.08 -0.22
C GLU A 12 -7.30 2.56 -1.14
N ILE A 13 -6.06 2.59 -0.65
CA ILE A 13 -4.86 2.90 -1.44
C ILE A 13 -4.71 1.90 -2.60
N ARG A 14 -4.85 0.60 -2.32
CA ARG A 14 -4.80 -0.45 -3.37
C ARG A 14 -5.86 -0.24 -4.43
N TYR A 15 -7.09 0.08 -4.00
CA TYR A 15 -8.18 0.38 -4.93
C TYR A 15 -7.86 1.61 -5.79
N TYR A 16 -7.39 2.70 -5.18
CA TYR A 16 -6.96 3.90 -5.89
C TYR A 16 -5.94 3.57 -6.98
N TYR A 17 -4.88 2.81 -6.65
CA TYR A 17 -3.86 2.47 -7.64
C TYR A 17 -4.36 1.52 -8.74
N SER A 18 -5.25 0.58 -8.42
CA SER A 18 -5.88 -0.29 -9.42
C SER A 18 -6.73 0.46 -10.46
N ARG A 19 -7.15 1.69 -10.12
CA ARG A 19 -7.99 2.56 -10.96
C ARG A 19 -7.29 3.87 -11.31
N LYS A 20 -5.97 3.96 -11.06
CA LYS A 20 -5.20 5.22 -11.10
C LYS A 20 -5.39 5.98 -12.41
N LYS A 21 -5.37 5.27 -13.55
CA LYS A 21 -5.56 5.88 -14.87
C LYS A 21 -6.86 6.69 -14.96
N GLY A 22 -7.99 6.11 -14.54
CA GLY A 22 -9.27 6.81 -14.54
C GLY A 22 -9.31 7.97 -13.54
N PHE A 23 -8.66 7.83 -12.37
CA PHE A 23 -8.53 8.95 -11.42
C PHE A 23 -7.64 10.08 -11.94
N ASP A 24 -6.58 9.77 -12.69
CA ASP A 24 -5.68 10.76 -13.26
C ASP A 24 -6.37 11.54 -14.41
N GLU A 25 -7.27 10.90 -15.16
CA GLU A 25 -8.10 11.53 -16.22
C GLU A 25 -9.10 12.55 -15.62
N LEU A 26 -9.70 12.24 -14.47
CA LEU A 26 -10.71 13.08 -13.81
C LEU A 26 -10.13 14.31 -13.08
N LYS A 27 -8.81 14.44 -12.97
CA LYS A 27 -8.17 15.56 -12.24
C LYS A 27 -8.51 16.95 -12.78
N ASN A 28 -8.91 17.04 -14.05
CA ASN A 28 -9.31 18.28 -14.69
C ASN A 28 -10.82 18.55 -14.60
N GLU A 29 -11.60 17.58 -14.11
CA GLU A 29 -13.07 17.64 -14.06
C GLU A 29 -13.59 17.82 -12.63
N ILE A 30 -12.91 17.23 -11.64
CA ILE A 30 -13.29 17.30 -10.23
C ILE A 30 -12.07 17.59 -9.34
N GLU A 31 -12.32 18.21 -8.19
CA GLU A 31 -11.29 18.44 -7.18
C GLU A 31 -10.68 17.12 -6.68
N SER A 32 -9.44 17.19 -6.20
CA SER A 32 -8.69 16.03 -5.73
C SER A 32 -9.44 15.31 -4.61
N ASN A 33 -9.69 14.02 -4.79
CA ASN A 33 -10.31 13.17 -3.79
C ASN A 33 -9.41 13.06 -2.52
N ILE A 34 -10.02 13.03 -1.33
CA ILE A 34 -9.37 12.85 -0.02
C ILE A 34 -8.42 11.63 0.04
N ILE A 35 -8.64 10.63 -0.82
CA ILE A 35 -7.72 9.49 -0.95
C ILE A 35 -6.32 9.90 -1.40
N ALA A 36 -6.15 10.99 -2.16
CA ALA A 36 -4.86 11.46 -2.63
C ALA A 36 -3.96 11.91 -1.46
N GLU A 37 -4.51 12.61 -0.48
CA GLU A 37 -3.80 13.01 0.74
C GLU A 37 -3.39 11.79 1.56
N LYS A 38 -4.29 10.81 1.67
CA LYS A 38 -4.02 9.54 2.35
C LYS A 38 -2.89 8.77 1.65
N VAL A 39 -2.93 8.63 0.33
CA VAL A 39 -1.88 8.01 -0.47
C VAL A 39 -0.54 8.71 -0.22
N GLN A 40 -0.53 10.05 -0.25
CA GLN A 40 0.69 10.82 -0.01
C GLN A 40 1.27 10.57 1.39
N ARG A 41 0.43 10.57 2.43
CA ARG A 41 0.84 10.28 3.81
C ARG A 41 1.51 8.92 3.95
N TYR A 42 0.95 7.88 3.33
CA TYR A 42 1.52 6.53 3.37
C TYR A 42 2.82 6.43 2.57
N ASN A 43 2.86 7.02 1.37
CA ASN A 43 4.06 7.07 0.55
C ASN A 43 5.21 7.77 1.29
N ASP A 44 4.91 8.86 2.02
CA ASP A 44 5.88 9.60 2.82
C ASP A 44 6.42 8.82 4.03
N ALA A 45 5.61 7.95 4.63
CA ALA A 45 6.06 7.06 5.69
C ALA A 45 6.93 5.92 5.15
N VAL A 46 6.54 5.33 4.01
CA VAL A 46 7.20 4.16 3.44
C VAL A 46 8.51 4.50 2.71
N LYS A 47 8.69 5.72 2.20
CA LYS A 47 9.94 6.13 1.51
C LYS A 47 11.20 6.03 2.39
N ARG A 48 11.05 5.92 3.72
CA ARG A 48 12.14 5.74 4.70
C ARG A 48 12.20 4.32 5.27
N ALA A 49 11.34 3.42 4.82
CA ALA A 49 11.27 2.06 5.34
C ALA A 49 12.49 1.23 4.91
N PRO A 50 12.84 0.17 5.65
CA PRO A 50 13.77 -0.84 5.17
C PRO A 50 13.31 -1.38 3.80
N ILE A 51 14.27 -1.66 2.90
CA ILE A 51 13.98 -1.96 1.49
C ILE A 51 12.93 -3.07 1.29
N ARG A 52 12.95 -4.13 2.11
CA ARG A 52 11.97 -5.21 2.04
C ARG A 52 10.54 -4.79 2.40
N ILE A 53 10.39 -3.81 3.29
CA ILE A 53 9.07 -3.28 3.69
C ILE A 53 8.55 -2.31 2.62
N TYR A 54 9.44 -1.48 2.07
CA TYR A 54 9.15 -0.65 0.92
C TYR A 54 8.64 -1.48 -0.26
N ASP A 55 9.37 -2.54 -0.60
CA ASP A 55 9.07 -3.41 -1.74
C ASP A 55 7.70 -4.11 -1.58
N VAL A 56 7.42 -4.65 -0.40
CA VAL A 56 6.11 -5.26 -0.09
C VAL A 56 4.96 -4.26 -0.21
N TYR A 57 5.17 -3.01 0.22
CA TYR A 57 4.16 -1.96 0.06
C TYR A 57 3.88 -1.68 -1.42
N VAL A 58 4.95 -1.51 -2.21
CA VAL A 58 4.85 -1.27 -3.65
C VAL A 58 4.13 -2.42 -4.34
N GLU A 59 4.55 -3.66 -4.10
CA GLU A 59 3.98 -4.81 -4.79
C GLU A 59 2.51 -5.04 -4.45
N LEU A 60 2.17 -5.09 -3.16
CA LEU A 60 0.81 -5.44 -2.75
C LEU A 60 -0.19 -4.29 -2.96
N TYR A 61 0.23 -3.04 -2.76
CA TYR A 61 -0.69 -1.90 -2.67
C TYR A 61 -0.57 -0.90 -3.81
N ILE A 62 0.57 -0.82 -4.50
CA ILE A 62 0.75 0.08 -5.66
C ILE A 62 0.58 -0.69 -6.97
N ARG A 63 1.20 -1.86 -7.07
CA ARG A 63 1.10 -2.76 -8.24
C ARG A 63 -0.09 -3.71 -8.18
N ASN A 64 -0.86 -3.66 -7.09
CA ASN A 64 -2.10 -4.39 -6.89
C ASN A 64 -1.93 -5.93 -6.93
N ASN A 65 -0.73 -6.44 -6.69
CA ASN A 65 -0.49 -7.88 -6.60
C ASN A 65 -1.28 -8.51 -5.44
N THR A 66 -1.65 -9.78 -5.60
CA THR A 66 -2.14 -10.57 -4.47
C THR A 66 -0.94 -11.12 -3.70
N GLN A 67 -1.18 -11.62 -2.48
CA GLN A 67 -0.08 -12.25 -1.73
C GLN A 67 0.37 -13.56 -2.39
N GLU A 68 -0.55 -14.23 -3.09
CA GLU A 68 -0.29 -15.45 -3.85
C GLU A 68 0.54 -15.16 -5.11
N SER A 69 0.17 -14.15 -5.90
CA SER A 69 0.92 -13.80 -7.12
C SER A 69 2.33 -13.32 -6.77
N LEU A 70 2.45 -12.50 -5.73
CA LEU A 70 3.75 -12.02 -5.27
C LEU A 70 4.62 -13.14 -4.70
N ALA A 71 4.01 -14.12 -4.01
CA ALA A 71 4.73 -15.28 -3.50
C ALA A 71 5.33 -16.10 -4.63
N ASP A 72 4.56 -16.37 -5.68
CA ASP A 72 5.06 -17.09 -6.87
C ASP A 72 6.18 -16.30 -7.57
N GLU A 73 5.97 -15.00 -7.80
CA GLU A 73 6.95 -14.12 -8.45
C GLU A 73 8.28 -14.08 -7.69
N TRP A 74 8.23 -13.97 -6.36
CA TRP A 74 9.42 -13.90 -5.51
C TRP A 74 9.99 -15.27 -5.11
N ARG A 75 9.40 -16.37 -5.60
CA ARG A 75 9.76 -17.74 -5.21
C ARG A 75 9.73 -17.96 -3.69
N TYR A 76 8.74 -17.37 -3.05
CA TYR A 76 8.45 -17.50 -1.62
C TYR A 76 7.14 -18.23 -1.38
N SER A 77 6.93 -18.67 -0.14
CA SER A 77 5.62 -19.13 0.29
C SER A 77 4.69 -17.94 0.54
N THR A 78 3.39 -18.11 0.31
CA THR A 78 2.36 -17.12 0.68
C THR A 78 2.44 -16.75 2.16
N GLN A 79 2.83 -17.69 3.04
CA GLN A 79 3.04 -17.43 4.47
C GLN A 79 4.19 -16.45 4.72
N THR A 80 5.25 -16.49 3.91
CA THR A 80 6.36 -15.53 3.99
C THR A 80 5.89 -14.13 3.61
N ILE A 81 5.10 -14.00 2.55
CA ILE A 81 4.50 -12.73 2.14
C ILE A 81 3.53 -12.21 3.21
N LYS A 82 2.69 -13.07 3.80
CA LYS A 82 1.82 -12.71 4.95
C LYS A 82 2.62 -12.12 6.11
N ARG A 83 3.73 -12.74 6.48
CA ARG A 83 4.62 -12.27 7.55
C ARG A 83 5.26 -10.93 7.21
N LEU A 84 5.74 -10.76 5.99
CA LEU A 84 6.32 -9.48 5.53
C LEU A 84 5.27 -8.36 5.54
N ASN A 85 4.05 -8.65 5.09
CA ASN A 85 2.95 -7.70 5.15
C ASN A 85 2.56 -7.36 6.61
N GLY A 86 2.63 -8.33 7.52
CA GLY A 86 2.51 -8.09 8.96
C GLY A 86 3.54 -7.08 9.48
N LYS A 87 4.80 -7.21 9.07
CA LYS A 87 5.87 -6.26 9.43
C LYS A 87 5.66 -4.88 8.82
N LEU A 88 5.07 -4.80 7.62
CA LEU A 88 4.67 -3.52 7.04
C LEU A 88 3.60 -2.84 7.91
N TYR A 89 2.60 -3.57 8.40
CA TYR A 89 1.62 -3.01 9.32
C TYR A 89 2.26 -2.48 10.61
N ASP A 90 3.17 -3.25 11.21
CA ASP A 90 3.87 -2.84 12.43
C ASP A 90 4.72 -1.58 12.19
N TYR A 91 5.44 -1.52 11.04
CA TYR A 91 6.20 -0.34 10.64
C TYR A 91 5.30 0.88 10.45
N LEU A 92 4.20 0.74 9.71
CA LEU A 92 3.27 1.84 9.46
C LEU A 92 2.63 2.33 10.77
N GLN A 93 2.31 1.43 11.69
CA GLN A 93 1.76 1.78 13.00
C GLN A 93 2.74 2.61 13.84
N ALA A 94 4.04 2.33 13.73
CA ALA A 94 5.07 3.10 14.42
C ALA A 94 5.38 4.46 13.77
N ASN A 95 5.14 4.61 12.46
CA ASN A 95 5.55 5.78 11.68
C ASN A 95 4.39 6.67 11.23
N LEU A 96 3.14 6.22 11.37
CA LEU A 96 1.93 7.00 11.16
C LEU A 96 1.31 7.34 12.51
N ARG A 97 1.42 8.62 12.89
CA ARG A 97 0.78 9.18 14.08
C ARG A 97 -0.73 9.20 13.85
#